data_AF-A0AB36S7J3-F1
#
_entry.id   AF-A0AB36S7J3-F1
#
_cell.length_a   1.000
_cell.length_b   1.000
_cell.length_c   1.000
_cell.angle_alpha   90.00
_cell.angle_beta   90.00
_cell.angle_gamma   90.00
#
_symmetry.space_group_name_H-M   'P 1'
#
loop_
_entity.id
_entity.type
_entity.pdbx_description
1 polymer ?
#
loop_
_entity_poly.entity_id
_entity_poly.type
_entity_poly.pdbx_seq_one_letter_code
_entity_poly.pdbx_strand_id
1 'polypeptide(L)'
;MKLKDGFYASSHGIGGLMLDMPTKNPKTREKPKFKVGDMVRCEAEEFIYPFRGYVEHVYNHSAIIRIENTMECDKWLAKSKENLAVVRLVDMELINDK
;
A
#
# COMPACT_ATOMS: atom_id res chain seq x y z
N MET A 1 -32.69 46.60 -10.91
CA MET A 1 -32.27 46.88 -9.52
C MET A 1 -31.09 45.96 -9.21
N LYS A 2 -29.88 46.51 -9.01
CA LYS A 2 -28.68 45.71 -8.66
C LYS A 2 -28.61 45.61 -7.14
N LEU A 3 -28.95 44.44 -6.58
CA LEU A 3 -28.79 44.14 -5.16
C LEU A 3 -27.30 44.20 -4.82
N LYS A 4 -26.89 45.26 -4.12
CA LYS A 4 -25.52 45.44 -3.60
C LYS A 4 -25.41 44.93 -2.16
N ASP A 5 -26.01 43.79 -1.87
CA ASP A 5 -25.89 43.17 -0.56
C ASP A 5 -24.65 42.27 -0.52
N GLY A 6 -23.74 42.55 0.42
CA GLY A 6 -22.53 41.76 0.66
C GLY A 6 -22.81 40.28 0.94
N PHE A 7 -24.09 39.93 1.18
CA PHE A 7 -24.60 38.58 1.28
C PHE A 7 -24.33 37.72 0.03
N TYR A 8 -24.35 38.32 -1.17
CA TYR A 8 -24.09 37.64 -2.45
C TYR A 8 -22.64 37.80 -2.95
N ALA A 9 -21.80 38.57 -2.24
CA ALA A 9 -20.41 38.84 -2.61
C ALA A 9 -19.41 37.93 -1.89
N SER A 10 -19.88 37.05 -0.99
CA SER A 10 -19.04 36.11 -0.25
C SER A 10 -18.52 35.00 -1.17
N SER A 11 -17.21 34.75 -1.12
CA SER A 11 -16.55 33.61 -1.76
C SER A 11 -16.91 32.24 -1.14
N HIS A 12 -17.53 32.27 0.04
CA HIS A 12 -18.14 31.12 0.70
C HIS A 12 -19.62 31.13 0.31
N GLY A 13 -20.15 30.03 -0.22
CA GLY A 13 -21.49 29.96 -0.80
C GLY A 13 -22.59 30.55 0.08
N ILE A 14 -23.73 30.88 -0.54
CA ILE A 14 -24.91 31.42 0.17
C ILE A 14 -25.20 30.51 1.37
N GLY A 15 -25.17 31.07 2.59
CA GLY A 15 -25.36 30.32 3.83
C GLY A 15 -24.09 29.87 4.56
N GLY A 16 -22.90 30.33 4.16
CA GLY A 16 -21.65 30.05 4.89
C GLY A 16 -21.15 28.61 4.74
N LEU A 17 -21.74 27.84 3.82
CA LEU A 17 -21.25 26.51 3.48
C LEU A 17 -19.97 26.69 2.65
N MET A 18 -18.82 26.37 3.25
CA MET A 18 -17.56 26.34 2.53
C MET A 18 -17.70 25.31 1.40
N LEU A 19 -17.61 25.78 0.15
CA LEU A 19 -17.34 24.89 -0.99
C LEU A 19 -16.01 24.19 -0.68
N ASP A 20 -15.91 22.88 -0.95
CA ASP A 20 -14.66 22.12 -0.80
C ASP A 20 -13.56 22.78 -1.64
N MET A 21 -12.77 23.65 -1.00
CA MET A 21 -11.61 24.26 -1.63
C MET A 21 -10.58 23.14 -1.85
N PRO A 22 -10.09 22.94 -3.07
CA PRO A 22 -9.04 21.96 -3.30
C PRO A 22 -7.84 22.31 -2.43
N THR A 23 -7.42 21.37 -1.57
CA THR A 23 -6.30 21.55 -0.65
C THR A 23 -5.06 21.95 -1.45
N LYS A 24 -4.51 23.15 -1.19
CA LYS A 24 -3.36 23.71 -1.93
C LYS A 24 -2.16 22.77 -2.03
N ASN A 25 -1.98 21.91 -1.02
CA ASN A 25 -0.98 20.84 -1.02
C ASN A 25 -1.68 19.50 -0.73
N PRO A 26 -2.12 18.74 -1.74
CA PRO A 26 -2.49 17.36 -1.51
C PRO A 26 -1.27 16.65 -0.93
N LYS A 27 -1.45 15.87 0.14
CA LYS A 27 -0.37 15.00 0.64
C LYS A 27 -0.02 14.05 -0.50
N THR A 28 1.15 14.27 -1.12
CA THR A 28 1.65 13.38 -2.16
C THR A 28 1.84 12.02 -1.54
N ARG A 29 1.15 11.02 -2.10
CA ARG A 29 1.30 9.63 -1.68
C ARG A 29 2.78 9.27 -1.85
N GLU A 30 3.44 8.88 -0.77
CA GLU A 30 4.83 8.42 -0.83
C GLU A 30 4.93 7.31 -1.89
N LYS A 31 6.02 7.34 -2.67
CA LYS A 31 6.23 6.31 -3.70
C LYS A 31 6.18 4.93 -3.02
N PRO A 32 5.52 3.93 -3.63
CA PRO A 32 5.48 2.60 -3.06
C PRO A 32 6.92 2.08 -2.91
N LYS A 33 7.27 1.63 -1.70
CA LYS A 33 8.61 1.11 -1.35
C LYS A 33 8.97 -0.15 -2.14
N PHE A 34 7.98 -0.91 -2.57
CA PHE A 34 8.12 -2.19 -3.26
C PHE A 34 7.35 -2.15 -4.58
N LYS A 35 7.87 -2.83 -5.60
CA LYS A 35 7.23 -2.99 -6.91
C LYS A 35 6.89 -4.45 -7.15
N VAL A 36 5.90 -4.68 -8.00
CA VAL A 36 5.58 -6.01 -8.51
C VAL A 36 6.79 -6.54 -9.28
N GLY A 37 7.21 -7.77 -8.95
CA GLY A 37 8.39 -8.43 -9.52
C GLY A 37 9.67 -8.28 -8.70
N ASP A 38 9.69 -7.50 -7.62
CA ASP A 38 10.88 -7.41 -6.75
C ASP A 38 11.09 -8.72 -5.98
N MET A 39 12.35 -9.16 -5.87
CA MET A 39 12.72 -10.27 -5.01
C MET A 39 12.87 -9.78 -3.57
N VAL A 40 12.10 -10.37 -2.66
CA VAL A 40 12.02 -9.96 -1.27
C VAL A 40 12.27 -11.14 -0.34
N ARG A 41 12.92 -10.86 0.79
CA ARG A 41 12.92 -11.71 1.96
C ARG A 41 11.78 -11.26 2.87
N CYS A 42 10.99 -12.21 3.34
CA CYS A 42 9.78 -11.92 4.09
C CYS A 42 9.69 -12.77 5.35
N GLU A 43 9.23 -12.16 6.43
CA GLU A 43 8.76 -12.84 7.63
C GLU A 43 7.24 -12.77 7.66
N ALA A 44 6.57 -13.92 7.78
CA ALA A 44 5.12 -14.00 7.84
C ALA A 44 4.71 -14.81 9.06
N GLU A 45 3.64 -14.40 9.74
CA GLU A 45 3.16 -15.06 10.96
C GLU A 45 2.78 -16.53 10.74
N GLU A 46 2.42 -16.91 9.51
CA GLU A 46 2.06 -18.29 9.15
C GLU A 46 3.28 -19.20 8.96
N PHE A 47 4.47 -18.63 8.76
CA PHE A 47 5.69 -19.37 8.44
C PHE A 47 6.63 -19.35 9.65
N ILE A 48 7.25 -20.51 9.94
CA ILE A 48 8.17 -20.61 11.07
C ILE A 48 9.46 -19.85 10.74
N TYR A 49 9.89 -19.90 9.48
CA TYR A 49 11.12 -19.26 9.01
C TYR A 49 10.87 -18.22 7.92
N PRO A 50 11.76 -17.22 7.81
CA PRO A 50 11.71 -16.28 6.70
C PRO A 50 11.90 -17.00 5.37
N PHE A 51 11.13 -16.60 4.36
CA PHE A 51 11.19 -17.15 3.01
C PHE A 51 11.55 -16.07 2.00
N ARG A 52 11.93 -16.51 0.79
CA ARG A 52 12.20 -15.63 -0.34
C ARG A 52 11.14 -15.82 -1.40
N GLY A 53 10.75 -14.72 -2.02
CA GLY A 53 9.76 -14.75 -3.09
C GLY A 53 9.68 -13.46 -3.86
N TYR A 54 8.83 -13.47 -4.88
CA TYR A 54 8.57 -12.31 -5.72
C TYR A 54 7.28 -11.63 -5.31
N VAL A 55 7.28 -10.30 -5.34
CA VAL A 55 6.07 -9.52 -5.10
C VAL A 55 5.12 -9.70 -6.28
N GLU A 56 3.95 -10.28 -6.03
CA GLU A 56 2.91 -10.47 -7.05
C GLU A 56 1.91 -9.31 -7.04
N HIS A 57 1.48 -8.89 -5.84
CA HIS A 57 0.56 -7.77 -5.72
C HIS A 57 0.81 -6.94 -4.47
N VAL A 58 0.71 -5.61 -4.58
CA VAL A 58 0.99 -4.67 -3.48
C VAL A 58 -0.29 -3.95 -3.10
N TYR A 59 -0.67 -4.03 -1.82
CA TYR A 59 -1.76 -3.29 -1.21
C TYR A 59 -1.23 -2.15 -0.34
N ASN A 60 -2.12 -1.45 0.36
CA ASN A 60 -1.77 -0.29 1.20
C ASN A 60 -0.83 -0.65 2.36
N HIS A 61 -1.00 -1.83 2.98
CA HIS A 61 -0.25 -2.27 4.17
C HIS A 61 0.31 -3.70 4.07
N SER A 62 0.00 -4.40 3.00
CA SER A 62 0.41 -5.79 2.76
C SER A 62 0.79 -6.01 1.30
N ALA A 63 1.46 -7.11 1.02
CA ALA A 63 1.65 -7.61 -0.34
C ALA A 63 1.43 -9.12 -0.38
N ILE A 64 1.03 -9.60 -1.55
CA ILE A 64 1.01 -11.02 -1.88
C ILE A 64 2.37 -11.34 -2.49
N ILE A 65 3.03 -12.31 -1.89
CA ILE A 65 4.34 -12.80 -2.29
C ILE A 65 4.19 -14.21 -2.83
N ARG A 66 4.73 -14.43 -4.02
CA ARG A 66 4.89 -15.76 -4.60
C ARG A 66 6.20 -16.36 -4.08
N ILE A 67 6.07 -17.37 -3.23
CA ILE A 67 7.19 -18.04 -2.57
C ILE A 67 7.99 -18.81 -3.62
N GLU A 68 9.28 -18.50 -3.74
CA GLU A 68 10.22 -19.26 -4.56
C GLU A 68 11.00 -20.26 -3.70
N ASN A 69 11.47 -19.81 -2.54
CA ASN A 69 12.31 -20.63 -1.67
C ASN A 69 11.92 -20.48 -0.21
N THR A 70 11.75 -21.61 0.47
CA THR A 70 11.39 -21.71 1.89
C THR A 70 12.06 -22.92 2.53
N MET A 71 12.10 -22.94 3.86
CA MET A 71 12.66 -24.04 4.65
C MET A 71 11.87 -25.33 4.48
N GLU A 72 12.51 -26.48 4.67
CA GLU A 72 11.90 -27.80 4.42
C GLU A 72 10.64 -28.07 5.26
N CYS A 73 10.63 -27.61 6.51
CA CYS A 73 9.46 -27.69 7.40
C CYS A 73 8.25 -26.91 6.86
N ASP A 74 8.49 -25.78 6.19
CA ASP A 74 7.46 -24.90 5.66
C ASP A 74 7.06 -25.23 4.20
N LYS A 75 7.79 -26.13 3.52
CA LYS A 75 7.49 -26.52 2.12
C LYS A 75 6.09 -27.10 1.94
N TRP A 76 5.63 -27.89 2.90
CA TRP A 76 4.28 -28.47 2.83
C TRP A 76 3.21 -27.38 2.95
N LEU A 77 3.40 -26.45 3.89
CA LEU A 77 2.50 -25.32 4.08
C LEU A 77 2.45 -24.44 2.83
N ALA A 78 3.61 -24.10 2.27
CA ALA A 78 3.70 -23.34 1.03
C ALA A 78 2.94 -24.02 -0.11
N LYS A 79 3.14 -25.32 -0.33
CA LYS A 79 2.43 -26.09 -1.37
C LYS A 79 0.91 -26.12 -1.15
N SER A 80 0.46 -26.25 0.10
CA SER A 80 -0.97 -26.26 0.44
C SER A 80 -1.68 -24.94 0.14
N LYS A 81 -0.91 -23.83 0.07
CA LYS A 81 -1.38 -22.47 -0.21
C LYS A 81 -0.96 -21.99 -1.60
N GLU A 82 -0.69 -22.92 -2.53
CA GLU A 82 -0.30 -22.61 -3.91
C GLU A 82 0.98 -21.77 -4.05
N ASN A 83 1.84 -21.79 -3.02
CA ASN A 83 3.04 -20.96 -2.88
C ASN A 83 2.74 -19.46 -2.84
N LEU A 84 1.57 -19.07 -2.34
CA LEU A 84 1.20 -17.68 -2.09
C LEU A 84 1.19 -17.40 -0.60
N ALA A 85 1.75 -16.26 -0.21
CA ALA A 85 1.71 -15.77 1.16
C ALA A 85 1.38 -14.28 1.20
N VAL A 86 0.60 -13.90 2.22
CA VAL A 86 0.31 -12.50 2.53
C VAL A 86 1.28 -12.05 3.59
N VAL A 87 1.99 -10.96 3.31
CA VAL A 87 3.00 -10.40 4.22
C VAL A 87 2.75 -8.91 4.41
N ARG A 88 3.04 -8.38 5.60
CA ARG A 88 2.96 -6.94 5.87
C ARG A 88 4.16 -6.24 5.24
N LEU A 89 3.96 -5.03 4.71
CA LEU A 89 5.05 -4.27 4.08
C LEU A 89 6.20 -3.91 5.04
N VAL A 90 5.97 -3.98 6.36
CA VAL A 90 6.99 -3.74 7.40
C VAL A 90 7.95 -4.92 7.58
N ASP A 91 7.50 -6.12 7.24
CA ASP A 91 8.26 -7.38 7.44
C ASP A 91 8.89 -7.86 6.11
N MET A 92 9.02 -6.95 5.14
CA MET A 92 9.63 -7.20 3.84
C MET A 92 10.98 -6.51 3.74
N GLU A 93 11.99 -7.25 3.30
CA GLU A 93 13.32 -6.76 2.98
C GLU A 93 13.62 -7.00 1.50
N LEU A 94 14.06 -5.96 0.80
CA LEU A 94 14.37 -6.05 -0.63
C LEU A 94 15.77 -6.67 -0.80
N ILE A 95 15.84 -7.77 -1.55
CA ILE A 95 17.11 -8.42 -1.87
C ILE A 95 17.67 -7.70 -3.11
N ASN A 96 18.51 -6.69 -2.89
CA ASN A 96 19.26 -6.08 -3.98
C ASN A 96 20.41 -7.02 -4.37
N ASP A 97 20.32 -7.59 -5.57
CA ASP A 97 21.52 -8.05 -6.29
C ASP A 97 22.36 -6.81 -6.61
N LYS A 98 23.59 -6.80 -6.10
CA LYS A 98 24.50 -5.66 -6.13
C LYS A 98 25.30 -5.63 -7.43
#